data_AF-S4RQK5-F1
#
_entry.id   AF-S4RQK5-F1
#
_cell.length_a   1.000
_cell.length_b   1.000
_cell.length_c   1.000
_cell.angle_alpha   90.00
_cell.angle_beta   90.00
_cell.angle_gamma   90.00
#
_symmetry.space_group_name_H-M   'P 1'
#
loop_
_entity.id
_entity.type
_entity.pdbx_description
1 polymer ?
#
loop_
_entity_poly.entity_id
_entity_poly.type
_entity_poly.pdbx_seq_one_letter_code
_entity_poly.pdbx_strand_id
1 'polypeptide(L)'
;PTRFARPPPTLPLPRPLAAAEPAETVGKTLSDTGRFSYAALCAISLASLLPTDNHSEFRQRFTTSLTEWLGLPATVLPIMEAFAEGTGGEGSDSFVDLIAREDTLLAIEESASLLQDLVMFALKDAGCYDARAHVLVRHIAWLLHVQPEDLEDFEDTVVSSLNSTPNEETPAELEARKKAERKRKIKRYLLIGLATTVGGTLLG
;
A
#
# COMPACT_ATOMS: atom_id res chain seq x y z
N PRO A 1 44.62 -48.42 -33.31
CA PRO A 1 44.84 -47.84 -31.97
C PRO A 1 45.35 -46.39 -32.09
N THR A 2 44.68 -45.31 -31.72
CA THR A 2 43.47 -45.02 -30.94
C THR A 2 42.99 -43.65 -31.42
N ARG A 3 41.70 -43.50 -31.79
CA ARG A 3 41.11 -42.18 -32.09
C ARG A 3 40.96 -41.41 -30.77
N PHE A 4 41.65 -40.29 -30.63
CA PHE A 4 41.37 -39.32 -29.58
C PHE A 4 40.03 -38.65 -29.88
N ALA A 5 39.00 -39.00 -29.11
CA ALA A 5 37.71 -38.32 -29.15
C ALA A 5 37.86 -36.92 -28.55
N ARG A 6 37.41 -35.90 -29.30
CA ARG A 6 37.33 -34.51 -28.84
C ARG A 6 36.18 -34.41 -27.82
N PRO A 7 36.38 -33.76 -26.65
CA PRO A 7 35.28 -33.56 -25.72
C PRO A 7 34.20 -32.64 -26.34
N PRO A 8 32.92 -32.83 -26.00
CA PRO A 8 31.83 -32.02 -26.52
C PRO A 8 31.95 -30.57 -26.01
N PRO A 9 31.45 -29.58 -26.78
CA PRO A 9 31.43 -28.18 -26.35
C PRO A 9 30.54 -28.06 -25.11
N THR A 10 31.12 -27.55 -24.02
CA THR A 10 30.38 -27.15 -22.83
C THR A 10 29.45 -25.99 -23.21
N LEU A 11 28.15 -26.26 -23.25
CA LEU A 11 27.12 -25.22 -23.31
C LEU A 11 27.34 -24.26 -22.14
N PRO A 12 27.35 -22.93 -22.36
CA PRO A 12 27.42 -21.98 -21.26
C PRO A 12 26.17 -22.18 -20.39
N LEU A 13 26.38 -22.48 -19.11
CA LEU A 13 25.33 -22.46 -18.11
C LEU A 13 24.64 -21.09 -18.15
N PRO A 14 23.30 -21.02 -18.10
CA PRO A 14 22.60 -19.75 -18.03
C PRO A 14 23.11 -19.01 -16.79
N ARG A 15 23.64 -17.80 -17.04
CA ARG A 15 24.06 -16.87 -15.99
C ARG A 15 22.88 -16.71 -15.04
N PRO A 16 23.04 -16.86 -13.71
CA PRO A 16 21.96 -16.56 -12.78
C PRO A 16 21.46 -15.17 -13.12
N LEU A 17 20.14 -15.04 -13.36
CA LEU A 17 19.48 -13.78 -13.57
C LEU A 17 19.87 -12.91 -12.37
N ALA A 18 20.80 -11.97 -12.58
CA ALA A 18 21.17 -11.01 -11.56
C ALA A 18 19.85 -10.42 -11.07
N ALA A 19 19.57 -10.58 -9.79
CA ALA A 19 18.41 -9.95 -9.16
C ALA A 19 18.45 -8.49 -9.61
N ALA A 20 17.43 -8.07 -10.37
CA ALA A 20 17.34 -6.70 -10.81
C ALA A 20 17.48 -5.82 -9.56
N GLU A 21 18.43 -4.89 -9.57
CA GLU A 21 18.51 -3.82 -8.58
C GLU A 21 17.09 -3.26 -8.44
N PRO A 22 16.55 -3.08 -7.22
CA PRO A 22 15.17 -2.65 -7.05
C PRO A 22 15.01 -1.32 -7.79
N ALA A 23 14.13 -1.31 -8.80
CA ALA A 23 13.81 -0.11 -9.54
C ALA A 23 13.49 1.01 -8.53
N GLU A 24 14.14 2.15 -8.71
CA GLU A 24 13.92 3.29 -7.84
C GLU A 24 12.46 3.73 -7.97
N THR A 25 11.77 3.81 -6.84
CA THR A 25 10.33 4.14 -6.78
C THR A 25 10.11 5.54 -7.34
N VAL A 26 9.07 5.75 -8.15
CA VAL A 26 8.68 7.04 -8.75
C VAL A 26 8.62 8.16 -7.70
N GLY A 27 8.11 7.88 -6.50
CA GLY A 27 8.09 8.86 -5.41
C GLY A 27 9.48 9.41 -5.02
N LYS A 28 10.54 8.61 -5.19
CA LYS A 28 11.93 9.02 -4.93
C LYS A 28 12.58 9.72 -6.11
N THR A 29 12.10 9.52 -7.34
CA THR A 29 12.66 10.16 -8.54
C THR A 29 12.14 11.59 -8.76
N LEU A 30 11.09 12.00 -8.03
CA LEU A 30 10.58 13.38 -8.02
C LEU A 30 11.69 14.39 -7.65
N SER A 31 11.51 15.64 -8.07
CA SER A 31 12.37 16.74 -7.62
C SER A 31 12.27 16.97 -6.11
N ASP A 32 13.19 17.74 -5.52
CA ASP A 32 13.08 18.13 -4.10
C ASP A 32 11.74 18.82 -3.80
N THR A 33 11.26 19.65 -4.74
CA THR A 33 9.97 20.32 -4.66
C THR A 33 8.83 19.31 -4.77
N GLY A 34 8.91 18.35 -5.69
CA GLY A 34 7.91 17.31 -5.88
C GLY A 34 7.78 16.41 -4.65
N ARG A 35 8.90 15.93 -4.10
CA ARG A 35 8.93 15.14 -2.85
C ARG A 35 8.36 15.91 -1.67
N PHE A 36 8.75 17.17 -1.49
CA PHE A 36 8.22 18.02 -0.43
C PHE A 36 6.71 18.21 -0.57
N SER A 37 6.25 18.53 -1.79
CA SER A 37 4.83 18.75 -2.09
C SER A 37 4.01 17.49 -1.85
N TYR A 38 4.55 16.33 -2.24
CA TYR A 38 3.92 15.03 -2.04
C TYR A 38 3.80 14.65 -0.56
N ALA A 39 4.87 14.84 0.23
CA ALA A 39 4.85 14.64 1.67
C ALA A 39 3.84 15.58 2.36
N ALA A 40 3.85 16.86 1.97
CA ALA A 40 2.95 17.88 2.51
C ALA A 40 1.48 17.56 2.20
N LEU A 41 1.19 17.17 0.95
CA LEU A 41 -0.16 16.77 0.53
C LEU A 41 -0.67 15.60 1.37
N CYS A 42 0.14 14.55 1.54
CA CYS A 42 -0.19 13.41 2.39
C CYS A 42 -0.44 13.80 3.85
N ALA A 43 0.42 14.65 4.43
CA ALA A 43 0.30 15.09 5.82
C ALA A 43 -0.99 15.92 6.05
N ILE A 44 -1.28 16.87 5.17
CA ILE A 44 -2.50 17.69 5.21
C ILE A 44 -3.74 16.82 5.03
N SER A 45 -3.73 15.91 4.05
CA SER A 45 -4.83 14.97 3.82
C SER A 45 -5.06 14.05 5.02
N LEU A 46 -4.01 13.58 5.69
CA LEU A 46 -4.15 12.80 6.92
C LEU A 46 -4.86 13.60 8.02
N ALA A 47 -4.52 14.86 8.20
CA ALA A 47 -5.16 15.71 9.20
C ALA A 47 -6.65 15.97 8.89
N SER A 48 -6.99 16.18 7.61
CA SER A 48 -8.38 16.42 7.20
C SER A 48 -9.24 15.16 7.23
N LEU A 49 -8.70 14.01 6.84
CA LEU A 49 -9.41 12.72 6.81
C LEU A 49 -9.56 12.10 8.21
N LEU A 50 -8.60 12.36 9.10
CA LEU A 50 -8.54 11.77 10.44
C LEU A 50 -8.47 12.86 11.52
N PRO A 51 -9.51 13.72 11.68
CA PRO A 51 -9.44 14.90 12.56
C PRO A 51 -9.38 14.56 14.04
N THR A 52 -9.81 13.36 14.44
CA THR A 52 -9.84 12.94 15.85
C THR A 52 -8.43 12.76 16.43
N ASP A 53 -8.23 13.19 17.68
CA ASP A 53 -6.96 13.02 18.40
C ASP A 53 -6.52 11.56 18.56
N ASN A 54 -7.48 10.62 18.52
CA ASN A 54 -7.23 9.17 18.54
C ASN A 54 -6.37 8.69 17.35
N HIS A 55 -6.21 9.51 16.32
CA HIS A 55 -5.38 9.20 15.15
C HIS A 55 -4.08 9.99 15.12
N SER A 56 -3.81 10.86 16.10
CA SER A 56 -2.60 11.70 16.15
C SER A 56 -1.30 10.89 16.02
N GLU A 57 -1.15 9.81 16.80
CA GLU A 57 0.01 8.92 16.74
C GLU A 57 0.21 8.32 15.34
N PHE A 58 -0.89 7.91 14.69
CA PHE A 58 -0.84 7.38 13.33
C PHE A 58 -0.44 8.45 12.32
N ARG A 59 -1.05 9.65 12.39
CA ARG A 59 -0.73 10.75 11.48
C ARG A 59 0.74 11.14 11.59
N GLN A 60 1.25 11.28 12.81
CA GLN A 60 2.66 11.61 13.06
C GLN A 60 3.58 10.51 12.55
N ARG A 61 3.39 9.26 13.00
CA ARG A 61 4.23 8.13 12.56
C ARG A 61 4.24 7.98 11.04
N PHE A 62 3.07 8.02 10.39
CA PHE A 62 2.97 7.88 8.95
C PHE A 62 3.73 9.00 8.23
N THR A 63 3.55 10.24 8.68
CA THR A 63 4.19 11.42 8.09
C THR A 63 5.70 11.41 8.26
N THR A 64 6.21 11.06 9.43
CA THR A 64 7.65 10.91 9.69
C THR A 64 8.24 9.83 8.79
N SER A 65 7.65 8.62 8.77
CA SER A 65 8.13 7.51 7.94
C SER A 65 8.08 7.83 6.45
N LEU A 66 7.06 8.56 5.98
CA LEU A 66 6.94 8.97 4.58
C LEU A 66 8.05 9.98 4.21
N THR A 67 8.30 10.94 5.08
CA THR A 67 9.34 11.97 4.88
C THR A 67 10.73 11.32 4.80
N GLU A 68 11.01 10.36 5.68
CA GLU A 68 12.25 9.57 5.67
C GLU A 68 12.35 8.71 4.40
N TRP A 69 11.27 8.03 4.02
CA TRP A 69 11.24 7.19 2.83
C TRP A 69 11.46 8.00 1.54
N LEU A 70 10.93 9.21 1.45
CA LEU A 70 11.19 10.12 0.33
C LEU A 70 12.63 10.68 0.33
N GLY A 71 13.40 10.51 1.39
CA GLY A 71 14.76 11.05 1.50
C GLY A 71 14.78 12.57 1.71
N LEU A 72 13.70 13.13 2.27
CA LEU A 72 13.65 14.55 2.62
C LEU A 72 14.54 14.85 3.83
N PRO A 73 15.17 16.05 3.89
CA PRO A 73 16.06 16.39 4.99
C PRO A 73 15.27 16.52 6.31
N ALA A 74 15.87 16.07 7.43
CA ALA A 74 15.22 16.12 8.75
C ALA A 74 14.74 17.53 9.17
N THR A 75 15.28 18.58 8.55
CA THR A 75 14.85 19.97 8.76
C THR A 75 13.40 20.24 8.35
N VAL A 76 12.81 19.44 7.45
CA VAL A 76 11.41 19.60 7.05
C VAL A 76 10.42 18.88 7.96
N LEU A 77 10.88 17.95 8.81
CA LEU A 77 10.01 17.16 9.68
C LEU A 77 9.08 18.03 10.54
N PRO A 78 9.54 19.09 11.24
CA PRO A 78 8.63 19.91 12.05
C PRO A 78 7.49 20.56 11.24
N ILE A 79 7.75 20.86 9.96
CA ILE A 79 6.74 21.42 9.06
C ILE A 79 5.73 20.33 8.69
N MET A 80 6.20 19.12 8.38
CA MET A 80 5.34 17.98 8.04
C MET A 80 4.49 17.54 9.24
N GLU A 81 5.05 17.51 10.44
CA GLU A 81 4.33 17.21 11.68
C GLU A 81 3.25 18.28 11.96
N ALA A 82 3.57 19.55 11.75
CA ALA A 82 2.58 20.63 11.86
C ALA A 82 1.44 20.46 10.84
N PHE A 83 1.74 20.05 9.61
CA PHE A 83 0.71 19.74 8.61
C PHE A 83 -0.16 18.55 9.03
N ALA A 84 0.45 17.50 9.58
CA ALA A 84 -0.25 16.34 10.14
C ALA A 84 -1.12 16.69 11.36
N GLU A 85 -0.87 17.82 12.02
CA GLU A 85 -1.69 18.39 13.10
C GLU A 85 -2.81 19.31 12.60
N GLY A 86 -2.92 19.52 11.28
CA GLY A 86 -4.00 20.29 10.65
C GLY A 86 -3.64 21.72 10.31
N THR A 87 -2.36 22.11 10.38
CA THR A 87 -1.92 23.39 9.82
C THR A 87 -1.76 23.31 8.30
N GLY A 88 -1.81 24.44 7.59
CA GLY A 88 -1.47 24.51 6.16
C GLY A 88 -2.53 23.96 5.19
N GLY A 89 -3.73 23.59 5.66
CA GLY A 89 -4.79 23.01 4.81
C GLY A 89 -5.28 23.90 3.67
N GLU A 90 -5.19 25.23 3.81
CA GLU A 90 -5.64 26.21 2.81
C GLU A 90 -4.79 26.22 1.52
N GLY A 91 -3.65 25.53 1.51
CA GLY A 91 -2.70 25.48 0.39
C GLY A 91 -2.59 24.13 -0.33
N SER A 92 -3.42 23.14 -0.02
CA SER A 92 -3.28 21.78 -0.56
C SER A 92 -3.29 21.73 -2.09
N ASP A 93 -4.12 22.55 -2.72
CA ASP A 93 -4.27 22.60 -4.18
C ASP A 93 -2.97 23.01 -4.87
N SER A 94 -2.19 23.89 -4.24
CA SER A 94 -0.89 24.29 -4.77
C SER A 94 0.13 23.14 -4.79
N PHE A 95 0.04 22.20 -3.85
CA PHE A 95 0.88 21.01 -3.84
C PHE A 95 0.46 20.02 -4.95
N VAL A 96 -0.85 19.89 -5.22
CA VAL A 96 -1.34 19.10 -6.35
C VAL A 96 -0.81 19.66 -7.67
N ASP A 97 -0.88 20.98 -7.86
CA ASP A 97 -0.35 21.65 -9.05
C ASP A 97 1.18 21.46 -9.19
N LEU A 98 1.93 21.51 -8.09
CA LEU A 98 3.38 21.28 -8.11
C LEU A 98 3.71 19.84 -8.50
N ILE A 99 3.00 18.86 -7.95
CA ILE A 99 3.16 17.43 -8.29
C ILE A 99 2.81 17.19 -9.76
N ALA A 100 1.69 17.74 -10.24
CA ALA A 100 1.24 17.58 -11.63
C ALA A 100 2.21 18.18 -12.67
N ARG A 101 3.14 19.05 -12.25
CA ARG A 101 4.14 19.69 -13.11
C ARG A 101 5.49 18.98 -13.10
N GLU A 102 5.64 17.91 -12.32
CA GLU A 102 6.84 17.08 -12.33
C GLU A 102 6.95 16.36 -13.68
N ASP A 103 8.10 16.50 -14.35
CA ASP A 103 8.32 15.91 -15.68
C ASP A 103 8.11 14.38 -15.69
N THR A 104 8.36 13.73 -14.54
CA THR A 104 8.16 12.29 -14.27
C THR A 104 6.71 11.90 -13.99
N LEU A 105 5.75 12.83 -14.08
CA LEU A 105 4.32 12.58 -13.91
C LEU A 105 3.49 13.11 -15.09
N LEU A 106 4.15 13.76 -16.06
CA LEU A 106 3.51 14.24 -17.29
C LEU A 106 3.05 13.08 -18.20
N ALA A 107 3.57 11.87 -18.01
CA ALA A 107 2.95 10.67 -18.56
C ALA A 107 1.86 10.18 -17.58
N ILE A 108 0.61 10.09 -18.06
CA ILE A 108 -0.57 9.71 -17.27
C ILE A 108 -0.35 8.37 -16.50
N GLU A 109 0.44 7.46 -17.05
CA GLU A 109 0.78 6.16 -16.44
C GLU A 109 1.67 6.28 -15.17
N GLU A 110 2.39 7.38 -15.00
CA GLU A 110 3.34 7.57 -13.90
C GLU A 110 2.64 8.02 -12.60
N SER A 111 1.49 8.71 -12.69
CA SER A 111 0.66 9.05 -11.51
C SER A 111 0.09 7.81 -10.82
N ALA A 112 -0.28 6.79 -11.60
CA ALA A 112 -0.69 5.50 -11.04
C ALA A 112 0.50 4.82 -10.33
N SER A 113 1.69 4.89 -10.92
CA SER A 113 2.91 4.32 -10.33
C SER A 113 3.30 5.02 -9.01
N LEU A 114 3.08 6.33 -8.89
CA LEU A 114 3.25 7.06 -7.62
C LEU A 114 2.32 6.55 -6.52
N LEU A 115 1.07 6.19 -6.85
CA LEU A 115 0.16 5.57 -5.89
C LEU A 115 0.57 4.14 -5.53
N GLN A 116 1.05 3.37 -6.51
CA GLN A 116 1.58 2.02 -6.26
C GLN A 116 2.72 2.09 -5.26
N ASP A 117 3.62 3.06 -5.40
CA ASP A 117 4.68 3.30 -4.43
C ASP A 117 4.13 3.62 -3.04
N LEU A 118 3.08 4.44 -2.92
CA LEU A 118 2.47 4.78 -1.63
C LEU A 118 1.86 3.56 -0.94
N VAL A 119 1.19 2.69 -1.70
CA VAL A 119 0.66 1.41 -1.21
C VAL A 119 1.80 0.51 -0.75
N MET A 120 2.86 0.38 -1.55
CA MET A 120 4.03 -0.44 -1.22
C MET A 120 4.79 0.10 0.00
N PHE A 121 4.92 1.42 0.12
CA PHE A 121 5.45 2.11 1.30
C PHE A 121 4.60 1.81 2.54
N ALA A 122 3.28 1.94 2.44
CA ALA A 122 2.39 1.69 3.56
C ALA A 122 2.42 0.22 4.00
N LEU A 123 2.64 -0.72 3.08
CA LEU A 123 2.82 -2.14 3.38
C LEU A 123 4.18 -2.46 4.02
N LYS A 124 5.27 -1.90 3.49
CA LYS A 124 6.65 -2.27 3.87
C LYS A 124 7.22 -1.39 4.98
N ASP A 125 7.29 -0.09 4.74
CA ASP A 125 8.08 0.85 5.54
C ASP A 125 7.27 1.41 6.72
N ALA A 126 6.02 1.82 6.47
CA ALA A 126 5.14 2.30 7.55
C ALA A 126 4.49 1.15 8.33
N GLY A 127 4.31 -0.01 7.67
CA GLY A 127 3.73 -1.23 8.23
C GLY A 127 2.26 -1.08 8.62
N CYS A 128 1.50 -0.25 7.88
CA CYS A 128 0.20 0.23 8.30
C CYS A 128 -0.82 0.36 7.15
N TYR A 129 -0.80 -0.54 6.16
CA TYR A 129 -1.84 -0.60 5.12
C TYR A 129 -3.19 -1.12 5.67
N ASP A 130 -3.77 -0.34 6.57
CA ASP A 130 -5.10 -0.54 7.13
C ASP A 130 -6.11 0.44 6.52
N ALA A 131 -7.35 0.47 7.04
CA ALA A 131 -8.40 1.34 6.52
C ALA A 131 -8.03 2.83 6.48
N ARG A 132 -7.14 3.31 7.37
CA ARG A 132 -6.73 4.72 7.41
C ARG A 132 -5.79 5.04 6.26
N ALA A 133 -4.76 4.20 6.06
CA ALA A 133 -3.85 4.36 4.93
C ALA A 133 -4.56 4.14 3.60
N HIS A 134 -5.50 3.19 3.52
CA HIS A 134 -6.33 2.96 2.33
C HIS A 134 -7.15 4.21 1.96
N VAL A 135 -7.81 4.84 2.94
CA VAL A 135 -8.57 6.08 2.74
C VAL A 135 -7.66 7.22 2.29
N LEU A 136 -6.44 7.33 2.84
CA LEU A 136 -5.45 8.29 2.37
C LEU A 136 -5.09 8.04 0.90
N VAL A 137 -4.71 6.81 0.53
CA VAL A 137 -4.33 6.47 -0.85
C VAL A 137 -5.46 6.80 -1.82
N ARG A 138 -6.71 6.44 -1.49
CA ARG A 138 -7.89 6.76 -2.29
C ARG A 138 -8.09 8.27 -2.46
N HIS A 139 -7.86 9.04 -1.41
CA HIS A 139 -7.99 10.48 -1.46
C HIS A 139 -6.89 11.12 -2.33
N ILE A 140 -5.64 10.68 -2.20
CA ILE A 140 -4.54 11.14 -3.06
C ILE A 140 -4.79 10.73 -4.52
N ALA A 141 -5.33 9.54 -4.77
CA ALA A 141 -5.71 9.11 -6.12
C ALA A 141 -6.72 10.06 -6.77
N TRP A 142 -7.73 10.46 -6.01
CA TRP A 142 -8.72 11.44 -6.46
C TRP A 142 -8.09 12.81 -6.78
N LEU A 143 -7.18 13.29 -5.91
CA LEU A 143 -6.48 14.57 -6.12
C LEU A 143 -5.56 14.55 -7.34
N LEU A 144 -4.94 13.41 -7.64
CA LEU A 144 -4.03 13.24 -8.79
C LEU A 144 -4.75 12.76 -10.06
N HIS A 145 -6.09 12.73 -10.05
CA HIS A 145 -6.92 12.26 -11.17
C HIS A 145 -6.58 10.85 -11.68
N VAL A 146 -6.16 9.96 -10.77
CA VAL A 146 -5.98 8.54 -11.07
C VAL A 146 -7.32 7.82 -10.91
N GLN A 147 -7.64 6.95 -11.87
CA GLN A 147 -8.91 6.24 -11.85
C GLN A 147 -8.93 5.22 -10.71
N PRO A 148 -10.06 5.08 -10.00
CA PRO A 148 -10.17 4.15 -8.89
C PRO A 148 -9.94 2.69 -9.31
N GLU A 149 -10.28 2.34 -10.56
CA GLU A 149 -10.08 1.02 -11.14
C GLU A 149 -8.58 0.66 -11.22
N ASP A 150 -7.72 1.61 -11.61
CA ASP A 150 -6.27 1.36 -11.72
C ASP A 150 -5.64 1.02 -10.36
N LEU A 151 -6.13 1.66 -9.30
CA LEU A 151 -5.71 1.38 -7.93
C LEU A 151 -6.23 0.02 -7.44
N GLU A 152 -7.50 -0.31 -7.73
CA GLU A 152 -8.11 -1.58 -7.37
C GLU A 152 -7.40 -2.76 -8.03
N ASP A 153 -7.13 -2.67 -9.33
CA ASP A 153 -6.40 -3.70 -10.09
C ASP A 153 -4.99 -3.94 -9.51
N PHE A 154 -4.32 -2.88 -9.06
CA PHE A 154 -3.04 -2.99 -8.39
C PHE A 154 -3.15 -3.66 -7.02
N GLU A 155 -4.10 -3.24 -6.18
CA GLU A 155 -4.35 -3.84 -4.87
C GLU A 155 -4.66 -5.34 -4.99
N ASP A 156 -5.50 -5.72 -5.95
CA ASP A 156 -5.83 -7.10 -6.25
C ASP A 156 -4.60 -7.89 -6.71
N THR A 157 -3.70 -7.26 -7.46
CA THR A 157 -2.41 -7.86 -7.85
C THR A 157 -1.53 -8.11 -6.64
N VAL A 158 -1.43 -7.14 -5.72
CA VAL A 158 -0.68 -7.30 -4.45
C VAL A 158 -1.28 -8.44 -3.62
N VAL A 159 -2.59 -8.46 -3.43
CA VAL A 159 -3.30 -9.52 -2.70
C VAL A 159 -3.06 -10.88 -3.35
N SER A 160 -3.16 -10.96 -4.67
CA SER A 160 -2.92 -12.19 -5.44
C SER A 160 -1.48 -12.66 -5.28
N SER A 161 -0.50 -11.75 -5.28
CA SER A 161 0.91 -12.09 -5.09
C SER A 161 1.18 -12.65 -3.68
N LEU A 162 0.61 -12.05 -2.64
CA LEU A 162 0.73 -12.50 -1.25
C LEU A 162 0.04 -13.86 -1.02
N ASN A 163 -1.07 -14.12 -1.72
CA ASN A 163 -1.74 -15.42 -1.67
C ASN A 163 -1.01 -16.50 -2.47
N SER A 164 -0.29 -16.11 -3.51
CA SER A 164 0.46 -17.01 -4.40
C SER A 164 1.84 -17.34 -3.86
N THR A 165 2.41 -16.50 -2.99
CA THR A 165 3.57 -16.92 -2.19
C THR A 165 3.14 -18.08 -1.32
N PRO A 166 3.74 -19.27 -1.47
CA PRO A 166 3.44 -20.38 -0.58
C PRO A 166 3.96 -19.97 0.78
N ASN A 167 3.07 -19.41 1.61
CA ASN A 167 3.23 -19.49 3.04
C ASN A 167 3.47 -20.99 3.30
N GLU A 168 4.53 -21.35 4.02
CA GLU A 168 4.73 -22.73 4.49
C GLU A 168 3.63 -23.06 5.51
N GLU A 169 2.36 -22.97 5.13
CA GLU A 169 1.24 -23.43 5.91
C GLU A 169 1.41 -24.93 5.99
N THR A 170 1.80 -25.38 7.18
CA THR A 170 1.78 -26.80 7.47
C THR A 170 0.36 -27.32 7.24
N PRO A 171 0.16 -28.57 6.78
CA PRO A 171 -1.17 -29.11 6.54
C PRO A 171 -2.10 -29.00 7.76
N ALA A 172 -1.53 -28.90 8.97
CA ALA A 172 -2.23 -28.66 10.22
C ALA A 172 -2.87 -27.25 10.32
N GLU A 173 -2.22 -26.20 9.82
CA GLU A 173 -2.71 -24.81 9.88
C GLU A 173 -3.84 -24.57 8.90
N LEU A 174 -3.74 -25.14 7.69
CA LEU A 174 -4.81 -25.12 6.69
C LEU A 174 -6.07 -25.83 7.21
N GLU A 175 -5.91 -26.97 7.89
CA GLU A 175 -7.02 -27.67 8.53
C GLU A 175 -7.60 -26.88 9.71
N ALA A 176 -6.76 -26.23 10.52
CA ALA A 176 -7.19 -25.40 11.64
C ALA A 176 -8.04 -24.21 11.15
N ARG A 177 -7.62 -23.54 10.06
CA ARG A 177 -8.33 -22.42 9.43
C ARG A 177 -9.68 -22.88 8.89
N LYS A 178 -9.72 -23.99 8.15
CA LYS A 178 -10.97 -24.61 7.64
C LYS A 178 -11.92 -25.01 8.77
N LYS A 179 -11.41 -25.58 9.87
CA LYS A 179 -12.22 -25.93 11.06
C LYS A 179 -12.76 -24.68 11.77
N ALA A 180 -11.96 -23.62 11.88
CA ALA A 180 -12.38 -22.36 12.47
C ALA A 180 -13.48 -21.68 11.65
N GLU A 181 -13.35 -21.64 10.32
CA GLU A 181 -14.36 -21.11 9.40
C GLU A 181 -15.67 -21.90 9.45
N ARG A 182 -15.61 -23.23 9.45
CA ARG A 182 -16.79 -24.09 9.61
C ARG A 182 -17.51 -23.82 10.93
N LYS A 183 -16.77 -23.73 12.04
CA LYS A 183 -17.33 -23.40 13.36
C LYS A 183 -17.98 -22.02 13.38
N ARG A 184 -17.37 -21.00 12.74
CA ARG A 184 -17.94 -19.65 12.62
C ARG A 184 -19.25 -19.66 11.84
N LYS A 185 -19.31 -20.40 10.71
CA LYS A 185 -20.55 -20.57 9.92
C LYS A 185 -21.64 -21.25 10.73
N ILE A 186 -21.35 -22.37 11.40
CA ILE A 186 -22.33 -23.08 12.23
C ILE A 186 -22.87 -22.19 13.35
N LYS A 187 -22.00 -21.48 14.07
CA LYS A 187 -22.42 -20.54 15.12
C LYS A 187 -23.35 -19.44 14.57
N ARG A 188 -23.03 -18.89 13.40
CA ARG A 188 -23.87 -17.88 12.73
C ARG A 188 -25.24 -18.45 12.39
N TYR A 189 -25.32 -19.63 11.77
CA TYR A 189 -26.59 -20.24 11.40
C TYR A 189 -27.42 -20.71 12.60
N LEU A 190 -26.77 -21.19 13.67
CA LEU A 190 -27.45 -21.53 14.92
C LEU A 190 -28.06 -20.28 15.58
N LEU A 191 -27.32 -19.17 15.64
CA LEU A 191 -27.79 -17.92 16.22
C LEU A 191 -28.97 -17.34 15.42
N ILE A 192 -28.90 -17.39 14.09
CA ILE A 192 -30.01 -17.01 13.20
C ILE A 192 -31.21 -17.91 13.47
N GLY A 193 -31.04 -19.23 13.48
CA GLY A 193 -32.12 -20.19 13.72
C GLY A 193 -32.79 -20.02 15.10
N LEU A 194 -32.01 -19.71 16.14
CA LEU A 194 -32.51 -19.48 17.50
C LEU A 194 -33.29 -18.16 17.63
N ALA A 195 -32.85 -17.10 16.92
CA ALA A 195 -33.59 -15.85 16.85
C ALA A 195 -34.95 -16.03 16.17
N THR A 196 -35.04 -16.88 15.13
CA THR A 196 -36.28 -17.17 14.42
C THR A 196 -37.27 -18.01 15.24
N THR A 197 -36.80 -18.91 16.10
CA THR A 197 -37.68 -19.80 16.88
C THR A 197 -38.28 -19.14 18.12
N VAL A 198 -37.66 -18.09 18.68
CA VAL A 198 -38.20 -17.37 19.85
C VAL A 198 -39.08 -16.17 19.46
N GLY A 199 -38.91 -15.58 18.28
CA GLY A 199 -39.68 -14.42 17.82
C GLY A 199 -41.09 -14.70 17.27
N GLY A 200 -41.52 -15.98 17.19
CA GLY A 200 -42.71 -16.38 16.45
C GLY A 200 -43.94 -16.83 17.27
N THR A 201 -43.88 -16.88 18.60
CA THR A 201 -44.93 -17.53 19.42
C THR A 201 -45.89 -16.56 20.14
N LEU A 202 -46.12 -15.36 19.60
CA LEU A 202 -47.07 -14.38 20.17
C LEU A 202 -48.19 -13.92 19.22
N LEU A 203 -48.38 -14.60 18.09
CA LEU A 203 -49.55 -14.41 17.22
C LEU A 203 -50.17 -15.77 16.90
N GLY A 204 -51.04 -16.21 17.80
CA GLY A 204 -51.88 -17.41 17.70
C GLY A 204 -52.87 -17.44 18.85
#